data_AF-A0A4P7R235-F1
#
_entry.id   AF-A0A4P7R235-F1
#
_cell.length_a   1.000
_cell.length_b   1.000
_cell.length_c   1.000
_cell.angle_alpha   90.00
_cell.angle_beta   90.00
_cell.angle_gamma   90.00
#
_symmetry.space_group_name_H-M   'P 1'
#
loop_
_entity.id
_entity.type
_entity.pdbx_description
1 polymer ?
#
loop_
_entity_poly.entity_id
_entity_poly.type
_entity_poly.pdbx_seq_one_letter_code
_entity_poly.pdbx_strand_id
1 'polypeptide(L)'
;MTSYMVHRGESLSAIARRFGTTWQELARINGLHNPNRLRVGQRIVLPGLPPAPAPSPRGPARTNRVPQPRPSFMDRAEEEAIELWQSIRAAYDRLAKPVAAQRPTVRRRPSARNSSGPVLGEQAVAVAGDVTEAQLRAIMPTAGARTARFIGPLNVAMRAHGINTNERRAAFLAQICVESSELHRVEENLYYSAERLQVVWPRRFPNAAAAKPYAHDPEALANHTYANRLGNGNAASGDGWRYRGRGLMQTTGRSNYRAAGFEGNPERLADPQTAADSAGRFWASNGLNGRTQTVLARPQFNGISRTVNGGDHGSAERWAAYQRALGALQPAED
;
A
#
# COMPACT_ATOMS: atom_id res chain seq x y z
N MET A 1 10.43 1.12 -41.64
CA MET A 1 10.03 0.45 -40.39
C MET A 1 11.30 0.07 -39.64
N THR A 2 11.44 0.51 -38.39
CA THR A 2 12.63 0.22 -37.58
C THR A 2 12.37 -1.02 -36.73
N SER A 3 13.31 -1.97 -36.68
CA SER A 3 13.20 -3.16 -35.84
C SER A 3 14.06 -3.03 -34.58
N TYR A 4 13.56 -3.55 -33.47
CA TYR A 4 14.19 -3.54 -32.15
C TYR A 4 14.30 -4.96 -31.61
N MET A 5 15.46 -5.32 -31.07
CA MET A 5 15.72 -6.64 -30.51
C MET A 5 15.48 -6.64 -29.00
N VAL A 6 14.63 -7.55 -28.52
CA VAL A 6 14.27 -7.67 -27.10
C VAL A 6 15.47 -8.14 -26.29
N HIS A 7 15.82 -7.42 -25.23
CA HIS A 7 16.87 -7.80 -24.30
C HIS A 7 16.31 -8.54 -23.06
N ARG A 8 17.21 -9.20 -22.31
CA ARG A 8 16.84 -9.97 -21.11
C ARG A 8 16.16 -9.07 -20.08
N GLY A 9 14.96 -9.48 -19.64
CA GLY A 9 14.18 -8.77 -18.62
C GLY A 9 13.30 -7.63 -19.16
N GLU A 10 13.29 -7.40 -20.47
CA GLU A 10 12.39 -6.40 -21.06
C GLU A 10 10.96 -6.96 -21.24
N SER A 11 9.97 -6.11 -21.00
CA SER A 11 8.57 -6.39 -21.31
C SER A 11 8.11 -5.50 -22.46
N LEU A 12 7.02 -5.88 -23.15
CA LEU A 12 6.49 -5.11 -24.27
C LEU A 12 6.12 -3.69 -23.85
N SER A 13 5.63 -3.55 -22.62
CA SER A 13 5.34 -2.26 -21.95
C SER A 13 6.56 -1.40 -21.69
N ALA A 14 7.69 -2.01 -21.31
CA ALA A 14 8.94 -1.28 -21.14
C ALA A 14 9.48 -0.77 -22.48
N ILE A 15 9.39 -1.60 -23.52
CA ILE A 15 9.84 -1.24 -24.87
C ILE A 15 8.92 -0.17 -25.48
N ALA A 16 7.60 -0.31 -25.36
CA ALA A 16 6.64 0.68 -25.83
C ALA A 16 6.90 2.08 -25.23
N ARG A 17 7.10 2.13 -23.92
CA ARG A 17 7.42 3.38 -23.21
C ARG A 17 8.71 4.02 -23.70
N ARG A 18 9.73 3.20 -23.98
CA ARG A 18 11.03 3.67 -24.48
C ARG A 18 10.90 4.37 -25.83
N PHE A 19 9.99 3.91 -26.68
CA PHE A 19 9.79 4.43 -28.03
C PHE A 19 8.54 5.30 -28.15
N GLY A 20 7.99 5.82 -27.04
CA GLY A 20 6.88 6.77 -27.07
C GLY A 20 5.58 6.20 -27.64
N THR A 21 5.34 4.89 -27.53
CA THR A 21 4.12 4.21 -27.99
C THR A 21 3.48 3.39 -26.85
N THR A 22 2.41 2.66 -27.15
CA THR A 22 1.72 1.78 -26.19
C THR A 22 2.04 0.32 -26.47
N TRP A 23 1.97 -0.53 -25.45
CA TRP A 23 2.22 -1.96 -25.64
C TRP A 23 1.13 -2.61 -26.48
N GLN A 24 -0.10 -2.08 -26.45
CA GLN A 24 -1.20 -2.50 -27.30
C GLN A 24 -0.86 -2.26 -28.77
N GLU A 25 -0.30 -1.09 -29.09
CA GLU A 25 0.07 -0.76 -30.46
C GLU A 25 1.26 -1.60 -30.95
N LEU A 26 2.26 -1.81 -30.09
CA LEU A 26 3.35 -2.75 -30.42
C LEU A 26 2.84 -4.19 -30.56
N ALA A 27 1.93 -4.66 -29.71
CA ALA A 27 1.37 -6.00 -29.81
C ALA A 27 0.60 -6.18 -31.12
N ARG A 28 -0.21 -5.18 -31.49
CA ARG A 28 -1.02 -5.17 -32.71
C ARG A 28 -0.15 -5.20 -33.96
N ILE A 29 0.86 -4.33 -34.06
CA ILE A 29 1.76 -4.25 -35.23
C ILE A 29 2.63 -5.50 -35.37
N ASN A 30 2.95 -6.18 -34.26
CA ASN A 30 3.81 -7.36 -34.25
C ASN A 30 3.05 -8.69 -34.15
N GLY A 31 1.71 -8.67 -34.24
CA GLY A 31 0.88 -9.88 -34.14
C GLY A 31 1.03 -10.64 -32.82
N LEU A 32 1.40 -9.97 -31.72
CA LEU A 32 1.65 -10.59 -30.44
C LEU A 32 0.33 -10.83 -29.70
N HIS A 33 -0.15 -12.07 -29.72
CA HIS A 33 -1.40 -12.47 -29.06
C HIS A 33 -1.25 -12.52 -27.52
N ASN A 34 -0.02 -12.73 -27.04
CA ASN A 34 0.30 -12.66 -25.61
C ASN A 34 1.48 -11.69 -25.37
N PRO A 35 1.22 -10.47 -24.89
CA PRO A 35 2.23 -9.43 -24.70
C PRO A 35 3.23 -9.74 -23.58
N ASN A 36 2.97 -10.77 -22.75
CA ASN A 36 3.86 -11.22 -21.68
C ASN A 36 4.84 -12.31 -22.13
N ARG A 37 4.75 -12.80 -23.38
CA ARG A 37 5.63 -13.83 -23.93
C ARG A 37 6.63 -13.28 -24.95
N LEU A 38 7.44 -12.31 -24.52
CA LEU A 38 8.59 -11.88 -25.31
C LEU A 38 9.80 -12.76 -25.03
N ARG A 39 10.46 -13.25 -26.08
CA ARG A 39 11.71 -14.00 -25.98
C ARG A 39 12.90 -13.06 -26.12
N VAL A 40 13.95 -13.31 -25.34
CA VAL A 40 15.22 -12.60 -25.50
C VAL A 40 15.76 -12.86 -26.91
N GLY A 41 16.18 -11.81 -27.61
CA GLY A 41 16.60 -11.86 -29.01
C GLY A 41 15.46 -11.75 -30.03
N GLN A 42 14.20 -11.77 -29.60
CA GLN A 42 13.05 -11.57 -30.50
C GLN A 42 13.08 -10.17 -31.10
N ARG A 43 12.91 -10.04 -32.41
CA ARG A 43 12.80 -8.74 -33.09
C ARG A 43 11.34 -8.30 -33.14
N ILE A 44 11.10 -7.05 -32.78
CA ILE A 44 9.80 -6.39 -32.88
C ILE A 44 9.92 -5.10 -33.69
N VAL A 45 8.92 -4.85 -34.53
CA VAL A 45 8.75 -3.66 -35.35
C VAL A 45 8.23 -2.51 -34.50
N LEU A 46 8.86 -1.35 -34.64
CA LEU A 46 8.46 -0.10 -33.99
C LEU A 46 7.70 0.80 -34.96
N PRO A 47 6.70 1.56 -34.48
CA PRO A 47 6.01 2.57 -35.28
C PRO A 47 6.96 3.72 -35.63
N GLY A 48 6.92 4.18 -36.89
CA GLY A 48 7.72 5.31 -37.35
C GLY A 48 7.14 6.64 -36.86
N LEU A 49 7.83 7.32 -35.94
CA LEU A 49 7.42 8.62 -35.41
C LEU A 49 7.89 9.77 -36.32
N PRO A 50 7.06 10.82 -36.54
CA PRO A 50 7.49 12.08 -37.17
C PRO A 50 8.45 12.88 -36.26
N PRO A 51 9.24 13.83 -36.82
CA PRO A 51 10.29 14.52 -36.08
C PRO A 51 9.73 15.45 -34.98
N ALA A 52 10.37 15.43 -33.81
CA ALA A 52 10.01 16.21 -32.64
C ALA A 52 10.37 17.72 -32.79
N PRO A 53 9.63 18.65 -32.13
CA PRO A 53 9.98 20.07 -32.14
C PRO A 53 11.30 20.36 -31.42
N ALA A 54 12.02 21.38 -31.91
CA ALA A 54 13.40 21.72 -31.54
C ALA A 54 13.59 22.18 -30.08
N PRO A 55 14.79 22.00 -29.48
CA PRO A 55 15.06 22.30 -28.07
C PRO A 55 15.51 23.77 -27.84
N SER A 56 15.03 24.38 -26.75
CA SER A 56 15.59 25.63 -26.20
C SER A 56 16.94 25.38 -25.48
N PRO A 57 17.85 26.38 -25.40
CA PRO A 57 19.27 26.13 -25.12
C PRO A 57 19.60 25.75 -23.66
N ARG A 58 20.70 24.99 -23.55
CA ARG A 58 21.18 24.20 -22.40
C ARG A 58 21.90 25.02 -21.33
N GLY A 59 21.61 24.74 -20.06
CA GLY A 59 22.60 24.76 -18.95
C GLY A 59 23.33 23.42 -18.86
N PRO A 60 24.53 23.33 -18.27
CA PRO A 60 25.47 22.24 -18.56
C PRO A 60 25.06 20.88 -17.95
N ALA A 61 25.56 19.84 -18.63
CA ALA A 61 25.17 18.44 -18.60
C ALA A 61 25.14 17.75 -17.23
N ARG A 62 24.13 16.88 -17.03
CA ARG A 62 24.26 15.68 -16.19
C ARG A 62 23.79 14.44 -16.94
N THR A 63 24.58 13.39 -16.74
CA THR A 63 24.65 12.12 -17.46
C THR A 63 23.45 11.19 -17.23
N ASN A 64 23.23 10.33 -18.21
CA ASN A 64 22.23 9.25 -18.28
C ASN A 64 22.09 8.45 -16.96
N ARG A 65 20.84 8.22 -16.51
CA ARG A 65 20.50 7.23 -15.46
C ARG A 65 19.43 6.26 -15.95
N VAL A 66 19.76 4.96 -15.81
CA VAL A 66 18.90 3.78 -15.91
C VAL A 66 17.77 3.86 -14.84
N PRO A 67 16.54 3.34 -15.09
CA PRO A 67 15.46 3.39 -14.11
C PRO A 67 15.76 2.51 -12.89
N GLN A 68 15.73 3.13 -11.70
CA GLN A 68 16.01 2.49 -10.42
C GLN A 68 14.77 1.77 -9.86
N PRO A 69 14.91 0.63 -9.17
CA PRO A 69 13.80 0.06 -8.40
C PRO A 69 13.45 0.93 -7.18
N ARG A 70 12.15 0.98 -6.82
CA ARG A 70 11.56 1.97 -5.89
C ARG A 70 12.07 1.87 -4.43
N PRO A 71 12.39 3.00 -3.77
CA PRO A 71 12.45 3.09 -2.31
C PRO A 71 11.05 3.09 -1.68
N SER A 72 10.93 2.54 -0.47
CA SER A 72 9.84 2.85 0.44
C SER A 72 9.91 4.35 0.78
N PHE A 73 8.81 5.07 0.56
CA PHE A 73 8.70 6.52 0.68
C PHE A 73 8.96 6.98 2.11
N MET A 74 9.84 7.97 2.28
CA MET A 74 9.71 9.07 3.24
C MET A 74 10.58 10.24 2.75
N ASP A 75 9.96 11.18 2.04
CA ASP A 75 10.56 12.45 1.60
C ASP A 75 10.18 13.59 2.57
N ARG A 76 10.98 14.68 2.63
CA ARG A 76 10.77 15.85 3.53
C ARG A 76 9.36 16.46 3.50
N ALA A 77 8.65 16.36 2.36
CA ALA A 77 7.28 16.84 2.25
C ALA A 77 6.30 16.09 3.17
N GLU A 78 6.61 14.82 3.52
CA GLU A 78 5.83 14.05 4.49
C GLU A 78 6.15 14.45 5.95
N GLU A 79 7.36 14.92 6.25
CA GLU A 79 7.71 15.45 7.58
C GLU A 79 6.92 16.74 7.86
N GLU A 80 6.86 17.65 6.88
CA GLU A 80 6.05 18.87 6.94
C GLU A 80 4.55 18.54 6.97
N ALA A 81 4.09 17.51 6.24
CA ALA A 81 2.69 17.08 6.25
C ALA A 81 2.28 16.39 7.57
N ILE A 82 3.18 15.66 8.23
CA ILE A 82 2.94 15.05 9.55
C ILE A 82 2.86 16.13 10.64
N GLU A 83 3.75 17.14 10.62
CA GLU A 83 3.68 18.28 11.54
C GLU A 83 2.41 19.12 11.31
N LEU A 84 2.04 19.35 10.05
CA LEU A 84 0.78 20.01 9.68
C LEU A 84 -0.43 19.19 10.12
N TRP A 85 -0.40 17.86 9.98
CA TRP A 85 -1.51 17.01 10.38
C TRP A 85 -1.65 16.89 11.91
N GLN A 86 -0.54 16.79 12.64
CA GLN A 86 -0.53 16.80 14.11
C GLN A 86 -1.07 18.14 14.66
N SER A 87 -0.72 19.27 14.02
CA SER A 87 -1.24 20.58 14.42
C SER A 87 -2.73 20.75 14.10
N ILE A 88 -3.20 20.27 12.95
CA ILE A 88 -4.63 20.25 12.59
C ILE A 88 -5.44 19.36 13.54
N ARG A 89 -4.91 18.19 13.93
CA ARG A 89 -5.59 17.29 14.87
C ARG A 89 -5.68 17.88 16.28
N ALA A 90 -4.61 18.50 16.76
CA ALA A 90 -4.60 19.20 18.04
C ALA A 90 -5.59 20.40 18.05
N ALA A 91 -5.78 21.08 16.91
CA ALA A 91 -6.81 22.11 16.78
C ALA A 91 -8.23 21.54 16.77
N TYR A 92 -8.44 20.39 16.12
CA TYR A 92 -9.73 19.69 16.10
C TYR A 92 -10.14 19.18 17.49
N ASP A 93 -9.22 18.58 18.26
CA ASP A 93 -9.50 18.08 19.61
C ASP A 93 -9.85 19.20 20.61
N ARG A 94 -9.36 20.43 20.38
CA ARG A 94 -9.76 21.63 21.16
C ARG A 94 -11.17 22.13 20.81
N LEU A 95 -11.65 21.86 19.60
CA LEU A 95 -12.95 22.27 19.10
C LEU A 95 -14.04 21.20 19.30
N ALA A 96 -13.64 19.95 19.53
CA ALA A 96 -14.55 18.86 19.83
C ALA A 96 -15.14 19.01 21.25
N LYS A 97 -16.45 19.28 21.35
CA LYS A 97 -17.17 19.27 22.63
C LYS A 97 -17.28 17.83 23.16
N PRO A 98 -17.14 17.58 24.47
CA PRO A 98 -17.25 16.24 25.01
C PRO A 98 -18.68 15.73 24.87
N VAL A 99 -18.86 14.60 24.19
CA VAL A 99 -20.11 13.83 24.25
C VAL A 99 -20.13 13.12 25.60
N ALA A 100 -21.03 13.54 26.48
CA ALA A 100 -21.23 12.93 27.79
C ALA A 100 -21.57 11.44 27.62
N ALA A 101 -20.68 10.56 28.08
CA ALA A 101 -20.89 9.13 28.09
C ALA A 101 -21.94 8.75 29.15
N GLN A 102 -23.18 8.54 28.73
CA GLN A 102 -24.13 7.78 29.54
C GLN A 102 -23.73 6.30 29.47
N ARG A 103 -23.16 5.79 30.56
CA ARG A 103 -22.85 4.36 30.73
C ARG A 103 -24.12 3.58 31.11
N PRO A 104 -24.48 2.51 30.40
CA PRO A 104 -25.42 1.53 30.95
C PRO A 104 -24.70 0.60 31.93
N THR A 105 -25.28 0.45 33.12
CA THR A 105 -24.85 -0.45 34.19
C THR A 105 -25.17 -1.90 33.82
N VAL A 106 -24.14 -2.71 33.55
CA VAL A 106 -24.31 -4.16 33.36
C VAL A 106 -24.11 -4.88 34.70
N ARG A 107 -25.19 -5.47 35.23
CA ARG A 107 -25.16 -6.39 36.39
C ARG A 107 -24.43 -7.68 36.00
N ARG A 108 -23.40 -8.06 36.78
CA ARG A 108 -22.69 -9.33 36.65
C ARG A 108 -23.58 -10.50 37.10
N ARG A 109 -23.56 -11.61 36.37
CA ARG A 109 -24.01 -12.94 36.84
C ARG A 109 -22.82 -13.92 36.86
N PRO A 110 -22.83 -14.95 37.73
CA PRO A 110 -21.64 -15.71 38.09
C PRO A 110 -21.34 -16.87 37.13
N SER A 111 -20.09 -17.33 37.22
CA SER A 111 -19.40 -18.32 36.41
C SER A 111 -19.97 -19.75 36.49
N ALA A 112 -19.92 -20.48 35.38
CA ALA A 112 -19.99 -21.94 35.34
C ALA A 112 -18.80 -22.51 34.54
N ARG A 113 -18.40 -23.73 34.94
CA ARG A 113 -17.13 -24.44 34.68
C ARG A 113 -16.95 -24.99 33.27
N ASN A 114 -15.67 -25.26 32.99
CA ASN A 114 -15.07 -26.08 31.93
C ASN A 114 -15.89 -27.29 31.44
N SER A 115 -15.87 -27.47 30.12
CA SER A 115 -15.84 -28.81 29.51
C SER A 115 -15.15 -28.73 28.14
N SER A 116 -14.06 -29.48 28.01
CA SER A 116 -13.31 -29.71 26.78
C SER A 116 -14.11 -30.60 25.83
N GLY A 117 -14.27 -30.16 24.57
CA GLY A 117 -14.87 -30.90 23.46
C GLY A 117 -14.27 -30.42 22.14
N PRO A 118 -14.27 -31.23 21.07
CA PRO A 118 -13.33 -31.08 19.95
C PRO A 118 -13.64 -29.86 19.09
N VAL A 119 -12.58 -29.16 18.68
CA VAL A 119 -12.65 -28.05 17.71
C VAL A 119 -12.95 -28.64 16.33
N LEU A 120 -14.23 -28.76 16.00
CA LEU A 120 -14.68 -28.97 14.63
C LEU A 120 -14.61 -27.62 13.90
N GLY A 121 -13.90 -27.62 12.77
CA GLY A 121 -13.63 -26.43 11.96
C GLY A 121 -14.92 -25.69 11.61
N GLU A 122 -15.01 -24.46 12.09
CA GLU A 122 -16.09 -23.54 11.81
C GLU A 122 -15.96 -23.10 10.33
N GLN A 123 -16.69 -23.76 9.45
CA GLN A 123 -16.92 -23.23 8.10
C GLN A 123 -17.76 -21.96 8.27
N ALA A 124 -17.11 -20.81 8.15
CA ALA A 124 -17.77 -19.51 8.19
C ALA A 124 -18.85 -19.46 7.09
N VAL A 125 -20.11 -19.43 7.52
CA VAL A 125 -21.25 -19.24 6.62
C VAL A 125 -21.11 -17.85 5.99
N ALA A 126 -21.10 -17.78 4.66
CA ALA A 126 -21.00 -16.52 3.93
C ALA A 126 -22.16 -15.59 4.34
N VAL A 127 -21.84 -14.43 4.90
CA VAL A 127 -22.85 -13.43 5.31
C VAL A 127 -23.28 -12.67 4.06
N ALA A 128 -24.59 -12.51 3.85
CA ALA A 128 -25.11 -11.74 2.73
C ALA A 128 -24.50 -10.33 2.69
N GLY A 129 -23.89 -9.97 1.56
CA GLY A 129 -23.20 -8.70 1.37
C GLY A 129 -21.70 -8.69 1.71
N ASP A 130 -21.13 -9.80 2.18
CA ASP A 130 -19.67 -9.95 2.30
C ASP A 130 -19.00 -9.99 0.92
N VAL A 131 -17.75 -9.55 0.85
CA VAL A 131 -16.92 -9.74 -0.33
C VAL A 131 -16.56 -11.22 -0.43
N THR A 132 -16.74 -11.80 -1.61
CA THR A 132 -16.35 -13.20 -1.87
C THR A 132 -14.87 -13.30 -2.22
N GLU A 133 -14.30 -14.50 -2.08
CA GLU A 133 -12.91 -14.70 -2.50
C GLU A 133 -12.71 -14.45 -4.01
N ALA A 134 -13.70 -14.83 -4.83
CA ALA A 134 -13.66 -14.58 -6.28
C ALA A 134 -13.60 -13.08 -6.59
N GLN A 135 -14.40 -12.26 -5.90
CA GLN A 135 -14.35 -10.80 -6.03
C GLN A 135 -13.01 -10.25 -5.55
N LEU A 136 -12.47 -10.72 -4.42
CA LEU A 136 -11.17 -10.28 -3.95
C LEU A 136 -10.04 -10.63 -4.94
N ARG A 137 -10.11 -11.80 -5.60
CA ARG A 137 -9.18 -12.18 -6.68
C ARG A 137 -9.32 -11.28 -7.90
N ALA A 138 -10.52 -10.85 -8.26
CA ALA A 138 -10.71 -9.88 -9.35
C ALA A 138 -10.10 -8.50 -9.01
N ILE A 139 -10.16 -8.09 -7.74
CA ILE A 139 -9.61 -6.82 -7.25
C ILE A 139 -8.07 -6.86 -7.19
N MET A 140 -7.54 -7.96 -6.67
CA MET A 140 -6.12 -8.21 -6.38
C MET A 140 -5.61 -9.46 -7.14
N PRO A 141 -5.49 -9.38 -8.48
CA PRO A 141 -5.25 -10.54 -9.34
C PRO A 141 -3.93 -11.27 -9.07
N THR A 142 -2.94 -10.60 -8.49
CA THR A 142 -1.63 -11.19 -8.19
C THR A 142 -1.55 -11.79 -6.77
N ALA A 143 -2.56 -11.59 -5.92
CA ALA A 143 -2.55 -12.05 -4.53
C ALA A 143 -2.53 -13.60 -4.40
N GLY A 144 -3.05 -14.32 -5.40
CA GLY A 144 -3.06 -15.78 -5.41
C GLY A 144 -3.70 -16.37 -4.15
N ALA A 145 -3.06 -17.36 -3.52
CA ALA A 145 -3.58 -18.01 -2.30
C ALA A 145 -3.74 -17.07 -1.09
N ARG A 146 -3.22 -15.83 -1.13
CA ARG A 146 -3.38 -14.85 -0.04
C ARG A 146 -4.83 -14.38 0.08
N THR A 147 -5.61 -14.42 -1.01
CA THR A 147 -7.03 -14.03 -0.94
C THR A 147 -7.79 -14.88 0.06
N ALA A 148 -7.60 -16.20 0.05
CA ALA A 148 -8.21 -17.12 1.02
C ALA A 148 -7.79 -16.80 2.47
N ARG A 149 -6.53 -16.42 2.68
CA ARG A 149 -6.01 -16.06 4.02
C ARG A 149 -6.61 -14.77 4.57
N PHE A 150 -6.89 -13.79 3.71
CA PHE A 150 -7.30 -12.45 4.14
C PHE A 150 -8.80 -12.17 4.00
N ILE A 151 -9.55 -12.93 3.20
CA ILE A 151 -10.97 -12.60 2.94
C ILE A 151 -11.83 -12.60 4.20
N GLY A 152 -11.68 -13.61 5.07
CA GLY A 152 -12.35 -13.66 6.37
C GLY A 152 -12.01 -12.46 7.26
N PRO A 153 -10.72 -12.23 7.56
CA PRO A 153 -10.25 -11.04 8.30
C PRO A 153 -10.75 -9.70 7.74
N LEU A 154 -10.70 -9.51 6.42
CA LEU A 154 -11.13 -8.29 5.76
C LEU A 154 -12.64 -8.07 5.93
N ASN A 155 -13.46 -9.11 5.74
CA ASN A 155 -14.91 -9.01 5.93
C ASN A 155 -15.27 -8.72 7.39
N VAL A 156 -14.59 -9.36 8.36
CA VAL A 156 -14.77 -9.06 9.79
C VAL A 156 -14.44 -7.60 10.09
N ALA A 157 -13.30 -7.08 9.61
CA ALA A 157 -12.91 -5.69 9.81
C ALA A 157 -13.89 -4.72 9.12
N MET A 158 -14.29 -4.99 7.88
CA MET A 158 -15.24 -4.14 7.15
C MET A 158 -16.59 -4.03 7.88
N ARG A 159 -17.10 -5.14 8.43
CA ARG A 159 -18.31 -5.11 9.27
C ARG A 159 -18.12 -4.32 10.55
N ALA A 160 -17.04 -4.60 11.30
CA ALA A 160 -16.76 -3.95 12.58
C ALA A 160 -16.64 -2.42 12.46
N HIS A 161 -16.17 -1.92 11.31
CA HIS A 161 -15.88 -0.50 11.08
C HIS A 161 -16.86 0.17 10.09
N GLY A 162 -18.01 -0.46 9.81
CA GLY A 162 -19.09 0.15 9.01
C GLY A 162 -18.75 0.38 7.53
N ILE A 163 -17.82 -0.40 6.98
CA ILE A 163 -17.40 -0.38 5.57
C ILE A 163 -18.35 -1.30 4.78
N ASN A 164 -19.60 -0.86 4.64
CA ASN A 164 -20.74 -1.74 4.34
C ASN A 164 -21.49 -1.43 3.03
N THR A 165 -21.04 -0.44 2.26
CA THR A 165 -21.52 -0.20 0.88
C THR A 165 -20.43 -0.62 -0.11
N ASN A 166 -20.80 -0.87 -1.37
CA ASN A 166 -19.85 -1.26 -2.40
C ASN A 166 -18.78 -0.19 -2.64
N GLU A 167 -19.13 1.09 -2.56
CA GLU A 167 -18.19 2.22 -2.69
C GLU A 167 -17.21 2.25 -1.52
N ARG A 168 -17.69 2.02 -0.29
CA ARG A 168 -16.84 1.95 0.90
C ARG A 168 -15.86 0.79 0.82
N ARG A 169 -16.36 -0.40 0.48
CA ARG A 169 -15.53 -1.61 0.32
C ARG A 169 -14.53 -1.44 -0.81
N ALA A 170 -14.96 -0.92 -1.95
CA ALA A 170 -14.10 -0.68 -3.10
C ALA A 170 -12.95 0.29 -2.76
N ALA A 171 -13.26 1.42 -2.12
CA ALA A 171 -12.26 2.40 -1.74
C ALA A 171 -11.28 1.85 -0.69
N PHE A 172 -11.79 1.14 0.31
CA PHE A 172 -10.96 0.51 1.34
C PHE A 172 -10.03 -0.55 0.76
N LEU A 173 -10.55 -1.48 -0.04
CA LEU A 173 -9.77 -2.55 -0.68
C LEU A 173 -8.79 -2.02 -1.71
N ALA A 174 -9.11 -0.92 -2.40
CA ALA A 174 -8.18 -0.28 -3.33
C ALA A 174 -6.95 0.31 -2.64
N GLN A 175 -7.12 0.89 -1.44
CA GLN A 175 -5.98 1.37 -0.66
C GLN A 175 -5.13 0.19 -0.18
N ILE A 176 -5.76 -0.86 0.38
CA ILE A 176 -5.05 -2.09 0.78
C ILE A 176 -4.31 -2.71 -0.39
N CYS A 177 -4.93 -2.78 -1.58
CA CYS A 177 -4.34 -3.31 -2.80
C CYS A 177 -2.97 -2.67 -3.09
N VAL A 178 -2.85 -1.35 -2.93
CA VAL A 178 -1.59 -0.65 -3.21
C VAL A 178 -0.63 -0.72 -2.02
N GLU A 179 -1.10 -0.45 -0.80
CA GLU A 179 -0.26 -0.44 0.41
C GLU A 179 0.41 -1.79 0.70
N SER A 180 -0.33 -2.87 0.51
CA SER A 180 0.15 -4.23 0.78
C SER A 180 0.76 -4.91 -0.44
N SER A 181 0.85 -4.20 -1.58
CA SER A 181 1.21 -4.80 -2.87
C SER A 181 0.36 -6.05 -3.14
N GLU A 182 -0.97 -5.90 -3.16
CA GLU A 182 -1.94 -7.00 -3.34
C GLU A 182 -1.75 -8.13 -2.32
N LEU A 183 -1.67 -7.77 -1.03
CA LEU A 183 -1.50 -8.67 0.11
C LEU A 183 -0.17 -9.42 0.17
N HIS A 184 0.79 -9.11 -0.73
CA HIS A 184 2.12 -9.70 -0.69
C HIS A 184 2.95 -9.24 0.50
N ARG A 185 2.62 -8.10 1.10
CA ARG A 185 3.38 -7.47 2.17
C ARG A 185 2.45 -7.04 3.30
N VAL A 186 2.74 -7.56 4.49
CA VAL A 186 2.15 -7.11 5.77
C VAL A 186 3.19 -6.66 6.78
N GLU A 187 4.46 -6.76 6.41
CA GLU A 187 5.60 -6.33 7.19
C GLU A 187 6.74 -5.97 6.23
N GLU A 188 7.48 -4.92 6.53
CA GLU A 188 8.70 -4.60 5.80
C GLU A 188 9.87 -5.48 6.24
N ASN A 189 10.68 -5.92 5.27
CA ASN A 189 11.80 -6.82 5.53
C ASN A 189 13.16 -6.10 5.66
N LEU A 190 13.27 -4.87 5.17
CA LEU A 190 14.45 -4.00 5.26
C LEU A 190 15.78 -4.67 4.87
N TYR A 191 15.75 -5.68 4.01
CA TYR A 191 16.94 -6.43 3.62
C TYR A 191 17.50 -5.92 2.28
N TYR A 192 18.56 -5.10 2.35
CA TYR A 192 19.17 -4.44 1.19
C TYR A 192 20.69 -4.61 1.16
N SER A 193 21.28 -4.72 -0.03
CA SER A 193 22.74 -4.59 -0.19
C SER A 193 23.18 -3.13 -0.04
N ALA A 194 24.48 -2.90 0.19
CA ALA A 194 25.05 -1.56 0.31
C ALA A 194 24.84 -0.69 -0.94
N GLU A 195 24.94 -1.30 -2.13
CA GLU A 195 24.71 -0.63 -3.42
C GLU A 195 23.24 -0.24 -3.54
N ARG A 196 22.35 -1.14 -3.13
CA ARG A 196 20.91 -0.91 -3.20
C ARG A 196 20.46 0.17 -2.22
N LEU A 197 21.05 0.24 -1.03
CA LEU A 197 20.81 1.32 -0.06
C LEU A 197 21.15 2.70 -0.62
N GLN A 198 22.25 2.83 -1.36
CA GLN A 198 22.64 4.09 -2.01
C GLN A 198 21.66 4.52 -3.12
N VAL A 199 20.97 3.56 -3.72
CA VAL A 199 19.92 3.84 -4.70
C VAL A 199 18.60 4.23 -4.03
N VAL A 200 18.25 3.49 -2.97
CA VAL A 200 16.98 3.62 -2.27
C VAL A 200 16.96 4.90 -1.43
N TRP A 201 18.02 5.19 -0.69
CA TRP A 201 18.14 6.41 0.13
C TRP A 201 19.47 7.13 -0.14
N PRO A 202 19.66 7.74 -1.32
CA PRO A 202 20.93 8.37 -1.70
C PRO A 202 21.36 9.52 -0.79
N ARG A 203 20.41 10.19 -0.12
CA ARG A 203 20.71 11.24 0.86
C ARG A 203 21.24 10.68 2.18
N ARG A 204 20.75 9.52 2.61
CA ARG A 204 21.16 8.85 3.86
C ARG A 204 22.41 7.99 3.67
N PHE A 205 22.52 7.39 2.49
CA PHE A 205 23.62 6.54 2.07
C PHE A 205 24.25 7.13 0.80
N PRO A 206 25.04 8.21 0.91
CA PRO A 206 25.64 8.86 -0.26
C PRO A 206 26.78 8.05 -0.89
N ASN A 207 27.35 7.10 -0.16
CA ASN A 207 28.46 6.26 -0.61
C ASN A 207 28.47 4.90 0.10
N ALA A 208 29.32 3.98 -0.38
CA ALA A 208 29.42 2.62 0.17
C ALA A 208 29.84 2.60 1.64
N ALA A 209 30.71 3.51 2.08
CA ALA A 209 31.15 3.57 3.48
C ALA A 209 29.99 3.87 4.44
N ALA A 210 29.09 4.79 4.05
CA ALA A 210 27.89 5.10 4.81
C ALA A 210 26.84 3.95 4.79
N ALA A 211 26.78 3.19 3.71
CA ALA A 211 25.79 2.13 3.51
C ALA A 211 26.18 0.79 4.15
N LYS A 212 27.47 0.44 4.09
CA LYS A 212 28.01 -0.87 4.48
C LYS A 212 27.60 -1.33 5.89
N PRO A 213 27.52 -0.47 6.92
CA PRO A 213 27.08 -0.88 8.25
C PRO A 213 25.65 -1.40 8.33
N TYR A 214 24.80 -1.07 7.35
CA TYR A 214 23.36 -1.41 7.35
C TYR A 214 22.99 -2.41 6.25
N ALA A 215 23.97 -2.85 5.45
CA ALA A 215 23.74 -3.78 4.37
C ALA A 215 23.48 -5.18 4.92
N HIS A 216 22.41 -5.82 4.46
CA HIS A 216 21.96 -7.14 4.92
C HIS A 216 21.70 -7.23 6.43
N ASP A 217 21.55 -6.08 7.10
CA ASP A 217 21.22 -5.96 8.51
C ASP A 217 19.93 -5.13 8.66
N PRO A 218 18.77 -5.80 8.58
CA PRO A 218 17.48 -5.10 8.56
C PRO A 218 17.17 -4.41 9.90
N GLU A 219 17.66 -4.94 11.02
CA GLU A 219 17.46 -4.35 12.34
C GLU A 219 18.30 -3.08 12.50
N ALA A 220 19.60 -3.14 12.18
CA ALA A 220 20.45 -1.96 12.20
C ALA A 220 19.93 -0.89 11.23
N LEU A 221 19.50 -1.29 10.03
CA LEU A 221 18.93 -0.38 9.04
C LEU A 221 17.65 0.30 9.55
N ALA A 222 16.73 -0.46 10.17
CA ALA A 222 15.50 0.08 10.73
C ALA A 222 15.78 1.06 11.87
N ASN A 223 16.64 0.67 12.80
CA ASN A 223 17.05 1.47 13.94
C ASN A 223 17.71 2.78 13.50
N HIS A 224 18.53 2.75 12.45
CA HIS A 224 19.09 3.96 11.87
C HIS A 224 18.05 4.81 11.13
N THR A 225 17.17 4.18 10.37
CA THR A 225 16.22 4.86 9.47
C THR A 225 15.10 5.58 10.23
N TYR A 226 14.66 4.99 11.34
CA TYR A 226 13.52 5.45 12.11
C TYR A 226 13.89 6.01 13.49
N ALA A 227 15.18 6.21 13.79
CA ALA A 227 15.63 6.83 15.03
C ALA A 227 15.03 8.23 15.21
N ASN A 228 14.61 8.55 16.44
CA ASN A 228 14.11 9.86 16.88
C ASN A 228 12.93 10.40 16.05
N ARG A 229 12.16 9.51 15.41
CA ARG A 229 11.02 9.85 14.55
C ARG A 229 9.79 9.10 15.03
N LEU A 230 8.60 9.69 14.87
CA LEU A 230 7.32 9.01 15.12
C LEU A 230 7.21 8.40 16.53
N GLY A 231 7.83 9.05 17.53
CA GLY A 231 7.88 8.60 18.92
C GLY A 231 8.91 7.50 19.22
N ASN A 232 9.70 7.07 18.24
CA ASN A 232 10.83 6.16 18.48
C ASN A 232 11.95 6.87 19.23
N GLY A 233 12.65 6.13 20.09
CA GLY A 233 13.92 6.55 20.66
C GLY A 233 15.05 6.64 19.62
N ASN A 234 16.27 6.89 20.11
CA ASN A 234 17.47 6.88 19.28
C ASN A 234 17.75 5.47 18.71
N ALA A 235 18.73 5.35 17.81
CA ALA A 235 19.03 4.07 17.16
C ALA A 235 19.35 2.93 18.16
N ALA A 236 19.97 3.24 19.30
CA ALA A 236 20.32 2.25 20.33
C ALA A 236 19.09 1.70 21.09
N SER A 237 17.94 2.38 21.02
CA SER A 237 16.70 1.93 21.69
C SER A 237 16.10 0.65 21.08
N GLY A 238 16.43 0.31 19.84
CA GLY A 238 15.78 -0.78 19.10
C GLY A 238 14.37 -0.44 18.59
N ASP A 239 13.87 0.78 18.84
CA ASP A 239 12.50 1.17 18.48
C ASP A 239 12.26 1.18 16.96
N GLY A 240 13.29 1.49 16.16
CA GLY A 240 13.14 1.51 14.71
C GLY A 240 12.82 0.14 14.13
N TRP A 241 13.46 -0.91 14.63
CA TRP A 241 13.14 -2.29 14.26
C TRP A 241 11.84 -2.76 14.91
N ARG A 242 11.65 -2.50 16.20
CA ARG A 242 10.47 -2.93 16.96
C ARG A 242 9.18 -2.39 16.35
N TYR A 243 9.16 -1.13 15.94
CA TYR A 243 8.00 -0.42 15.37
C TYR A 243 8.15 -0.14 13.88
N ARG A 244 8.85 -1.01 13.14
CA ARG A 244 8.91 -0.98 11.68
C ARG A 244 7.52 -1.16 11.04
N GLY A 245 7.38 -0.82 9.77
CA GLY A 245 6.14 -0.89 9.00
C GLY A 245 5.48 -2.27 9.01
N ARG A 246 4.24 -2.33 9.52
CA ARG A 246 3.38 -3.52 9.49
C ARG A 246 1.93 -3.21 9.16
N GLY A 247 1.17 -4.27 8.88
CA GLY A 247 -0.24 -4.22 8.58
C GLY A 247 -0.54 -3.82 7.14
N LEU A 248 -1.83 -3.90 6.79
CA LEU A 248 -2.32 -3.66 5.43
C LEU A 248 -2.31 -2.18 5.02
N MET A 249 -2.07 -1.26 5.96
CA MET A 249 -1.93 0.18 5.74
C MET A 249 -0.64 0.74 6.37
N GLN A 250 0.41 -0.08 6.48
CA GLN A 250 1.78 0.34 6.83
C GLN A 250 1.90 1.24 8.08
N THR A 251 1.49 0.72 9.24
CA THR A 251 1.71 1.38 10.55
C THR A 251 3.20 1.33 10.91
N THR A 252 3.80 2.50 11.08
CA THR A 252 5.24 2.67 11.38
C THR A 252 5.46 3.66 12.52
N GLY A 253 6.37 3.36 13.44
CA GLY A 253 6.77 4.22 14.54
C GLY A 253 5.91 4.06 15.81
N ARG A 254 6.57 4.14 16.97
CA ARG A 254 6.00 3.86 18.29
C ARG A 254 4.71 4.62 18.58
N SER A 255 4.63 5.90 18.24
CA SER A 255 3.42 6.72 18.44
C SER A 255 2.24 6.20 17.64
N ASN A 256 2.46 5.74 16.41
CA ASN A 256 1.40 5.19 15.56
C ASN A 256 0.96 3.81 16.06
N TYR A 257 1.90 2.96 16.48
CA TYR A 257 1.59 1.69 17.14
C TYR A 257 0.79 1.91 18.43
N ARG A 258 1.14 2.91 19.24
CA ARG A 258 0.35 3.31 20.43
C ARG A 258 -1.07 3.72 20.06
N ALA A 259 -1.22 4.59 19.07
CA ALA A 259 -2.53 5.04 18.60
C ALA A 259 -3.37 3.88 18.03
N ALA A 260 -2.71 2.90 17.40
CA ALA A 260 -3.35 1.69 16.90
C ALA A 260 -3.66 0.66 18.01
N GLY A 261 -3.12 0.82 19.22
CA GLY A 261 -3.30 -0.11 20.34
C GLY A 261 -2.36 -1.32 20.33
N PHE A 262 -1.21 -1.20 19.65
CA PHE A 262 -0.23 -2.28 19.43
C PHE A 262 1.19 -1.95 19.95
N GLU A 263 1.36 -0.91 20.78
CA GLU A 263 2.70 -0.57 21.32
C GLU A 263 3.33 -1.73 22.11
N GLY A 264 2.53 -2.46 22.89
CA GLY A 264 3.00 -3.59 23.70
C GLY A 264 3.30 -4.87 22.91
N ASN A 265 2.71 -5.02 21.72
CA ASN A 265 2.70 -6.25 20.91
C ASN A 265 2.70 -5.94 19.39
N PRO A 266 3.71 -5.18 18.91
CA PRO A 266 3.74 -4.66 17.54
C PRO A 266 3.75 -5.76 16.46
N GLU A 267 4.33 -6.92 16.75
CA GLU A 267 4.39 -8.09 15.86
C GLU A 267 3.00 -8.59 15.46
N ARG A 268 1.98 -8.37 16.28
CA ARG A 268 0.60 -8.77 15.95
C ARG A 268 0.08 -8.07 14.71
N LEU A 269 0.59 -6.89 14.32
CA LEU A 269 0.16 -6.26 13.06
C LEU A 269 0.59 -7.02 11.80
N ALA A 270 1.42 -8.05 11.90
CA ALA A 270 1.71 -8.96 10.79
C ALA A 270 0.71 -10.13 10.65
N ASP A 271 -0.13 -10.38 11.67
CA ASP A 271 -1.19 -11.38 11.60
C ASP A 271 -2.40 -10.85 10.78
N PRO A 272 -3.00 -11.66 9.88
CA PRO A 272 -4.09 -11.21 9.01
C PRO A 272 -5.27 -10.57 9.75
N GLN A 273 -5.67 -11.11 10.90
CA GLN A 273 -6.84 -10.64 11.63
C GLN A 273 -6.61 -9.24 12.18
N THR A 274 -5.49 -9.05 12.87
CA THR A 274 -5.11 -7.75 13.46
C THR A 274 -4.64 -6.75 12.42
N ALA A 275 -4.02 -7.20 11.33
CA ALA A 275 -3.69 -6.34 10.19
C ALA A 275 -4.94 -5.74 9.52
N ALA A 276 -5.98 -6.56 9.31
CA ALA A 276 -7.26 -6.12 8.77
C ALA A 276 -8.02 -5.21 9.75
N ASP A 277 -8.11 -5.59 11.03
CA ASP A 277 -8.77 -4.74 12.04
C ASP A 277 -8.08 -3.38 12.19
N SER A 278 -6.76 -3.35 12.20
CA SER A 278 -6.00 -2.09 12.28
C SER A 278 -6.27 -1.20 11.07
N ALA A 279 -6.34 -1.77 9.85
CA ALA A 279 -6.71 -1.02 8.65
C ALA A 279 -8.14 -0.47 8.74
N GLY A 280 -9.10 -1.27 9.21
CA GLY A 280 -10.48 -0.83 9.42
C GLY A 280 -10.59 0.29 10.47
N ARG A 281 -9.84 0.19 11.57
CA ARG A 281 -9.78 1.22 12.61
C ARG A 281 -9.17 2.51 12.09
N PHE A 282 -8.06 2.43 11.35
CA PHE A 282 -7.45 3.58 10.69
C PHE A 282 -8.48 4.28 9.78
N TRP A 283 -9.17 3.50 8.95
CA TRP A 283 -10.20 3.99 8.04
C TRP A 283 -11.33 4.73 8.75
N ALA A 284 -11.89 4.12 9.81
CA ALA A 284 -12.95 4.70 10.62
C ALA A 284 -12.50 5.98 11.34
N SER A 285 -11.33 5.94 11.99
CA SER A 285 -10.78 7.07 12.77
C SER A 285 -10.48 8.31 11.93
N ASN A 286 -10.30 8.15 10.62
CA ASN A 286 -10.09 9.22 9.65
C ASN A 286 -11.37 9.65 8.91
N GLY A 287 -12.53 9.11 9.26
CA GLY A 287 -13.82 9.47 8.67
C GLY A 287 -13.95 9.11 7.18
N LEU A 288 -13.19 8.12 6.70
CA LEU A 288 -13.07 7.85 5.26
C LEU A 288 -14.36 7.26 4.66
N ASN A 289 -15.22 6.63 5.46
CA ASN A 289 -16.57 6.18 5.04
C ASN A 289 -17.46 7.31 4.52
N GLY A 290 -17.32 8.54 5.03
CA GLY A 290 -18.10 9.69 4.55
C GLY A 290 -17.56 10.24 3.23
N ARG A 291 -16.27 10.09 2.97
CA ARG A 291 -15.61 10.62 1.77
C ARG A 291 -15.88 9.79 0.52
N THR A 292 -16.27 8.52 0.66
CA THR A 292 -16.54 7.67 -0.52
C THR A 292 -17.80 8.08 -1.27
N GLN A 293 -18.76 8.73 -0.60
CA GLN A 293 -20.03 9.16 -1.19
C GLN A 293 -19.85 10.26 -2.26
N THR A 294 -18.72 10.97 -2.25
CA THR A 294 -18.45 12.08 -3.18
C THR A 294 -17.46 11.70 -4.29
N VAL A 295 -17.05 10.42 -4.37
CA VAL A 295 -16.08 9.96 -5.36
C VAL A 295 -16.77 9.74 -6.71
N LEU A 296 -16.76 10.77 -7.54
CA LEU A 296 -17.24 10.72 -8.94
C LEU A 296 -16.08 10.56 -9.94
N ALA A 297 -14.88 10.98 -9.56
CA ALA A 297 -13.69 10.91 -10.40
C ALA A 297 -12.41 10.82 -9.55
N ARG A 298 -11.28 10.63 -10.23
CA ARG A 298 -9.97 10.49 -9.60
C ARG A 298 -9.58 11.63 -8.64
N PRO A 299 -9.83 12.92 -8.93
CA PRO A 299 -9.46 14.00 -8.01
C PRO A 299 -10.06 13.86 -6.60
N GLN A 300 -11.33 13.45 -6.50
CA GLN A 300 -11.98 13.20 -5.21
C GLN A 300 -11.37 11.99 -4.50
N PHE A 301 -11.08 10.92 -5.25
CA PHE A 301 -10.42 9.73 -4.71
C PHE A 301 -8.99 10.00 -4.21
N ASN A 302 -8.27 10.92 -4.84
CA ASN A 302 -6.97 11.38 -4.34
C ASN A 302 -7.07 11.99 -2.94
N GLY A 303 -8.21 12.61 -2.58
CA GLY A 303 -8.45 13.10 -1.22
C GLY A 303 -8.48 11.99 -0.16
N ILE A 304 -8.94 10.78 -0.50
CA ILE A 304 -8.83 9.59 0.35
C ILE A 304 -7.38 9.12 0.38
N SER A 305 -6.76 9.01 -0.79
CA SER A 305 -5.38 8.50 -0.93
C SER A 305 -4.36 9.35 -0.18
N ARG A 306 -4.52 10.68 -0.16
CA ARG A 306 -3.67 11.59 0.62
C ARG A 306 -3.77 11.36 2.13
N THR A 307 -4.92 10.93 2.63
CA THR A 307 -5.06 10.57 4.06
C THR A 307 -4.36 9.24 4.37
N VAL A 308 -4.38 8.28 3.45
CA VAL A 308 -3.72 6.97 3.64
C VAL A 308 -2.20 7.08 3.48
N ASN A 309 -1.72 7.76 2.44
CA ASN A 309 -0.32 7.76 2.02
C ASN A 309 0.41 9.10 2.31
N GLY A 310 -0.24 10.09 2.91
CA GLY A 310 0.37 11.42 3.15
C GLY A 310 0.63 12.25 1.89
N GLY A 311 0.21 11.80 0.71
CA GLY A 311 0.48 12.46 -0.57
C GLY A 311 -0.19 11.77 -1.77
N ASP A 312 0.12 12.24 -2.99
CA ASP A 312 -0.48 11.75 -4.25
C ASP A 312 0.31 10.62 -4.93
N HIS A 313 1.33 10.08 -4.25
CA HIS A 313 2.13 8.97 -4.76
C HIS A 313 1.25 7.72 -4.99
N GLY A 314 1.39 7.13 -6.19
CA GLY A 314 0.58 6.00 -6.60
C GLY A 314 -0.88 6.32 -6.94
N SER A 315 -1.29 7.60 -7.01
CA SER A 315 -2.69 7.98 -7.26
C SER A 315 -3.33 7.34 -8.50
N ALA A 316 -2.58 7.14 -9.59
CA ALA A 316 -3.10 6.45 -10.78
C ALA A 316 -3.36 4.96 -10.53
N GLU A 317 -2.45 4.32 -9.79
CA GLU A 317 -2.53 2.90 -9.43
C GLU A 317 -3.68 2.65 -8.45
N ARG A 318 -3.82 3.50 -7.43
CA ARG A 318 -4.93 3.45 -6.46
C ARG A 318 -6.28 3.69 -7.14
N TRP A 319 -6.36 4.62 -8.08
CA TRP A 319 -7.58 4.85 -8.87
C TRP A 319 -7.94 3.64 -9.74
N ALA A 320 -6.97 3.03 -10.41
CA ALA A 320 -7.21 1.81 -11.19
C ALA A 320 -7.68 0.65 -10.30
N ALA A 321 -7.08 0.48 -9.10
CA ALA A 321 -7.53 -0.51 -8.13
C ALA A 321 -8.97 -0.25 -7.65
N TYR A 322 -9.34 1.02 -7.44
CA TYR A 322 -10.69 1.42 -7.07
C TYR A 322 -11.72 1.09 -8.16
N GLN A 323 -11.42 1.41 -9.43
CA GLN A 323 -12.31 1.08 -10.54
C GLN A 323 -12.51 -0.43 -10.69
N ARG A 324 -11.43 -1.23 -10.57
CA ARG A 324 -11.56 -2.69 -10.55
C ARG A 324 -12.44 -3.17 -9.41
N ALA A 325 -12.29 -2.57 -8.23
CA ALA A 325 -13.08 -2.94 -7.05
C ALA A 325 -14.55 -2.57 -7.17
N LEU A 326 -14.89 -1.41 -7.74
CA LEU A 326 -16.28 -1.09 -8.05
C LEU A 326 -16.90 -2.11 -9.00
N GLY A 327 -16.23 -2.40 -10.12
CA GLY A 327 -16.74 -3.37 -11.11
C GLY A 327 -16.89 -4.79 -10.55
N ALA A 328 -15.98 -5.23 -9.66
CA ALA A 328 -16.07 -6.55 -9.05
C ALA A 328 -17.16 -6.66 -7.97
N LEU A 329 -17.54 -5.54 -7.33
CA LEU A 329 -18.50 -5.54 -6.22
C LEU A 329 -19.92 -5.19 -6.64
N GLN A 330 -20.11 -4.57 -7.81
CA GLN A 330 -21.42 -4.35 -8.40
C GLN A 330 -22.04 -5.69 -8.84
N PRO A 331 -23.37 -5.85 -8.71
CA PRO A 331 -24.07 -6.96 -9.36
C PRO A 331 -23.86 -6.88 -10.88
N ALA A 332 -23.85 -8.02 -11.57
CA ALA A 332 -23.86 -8.03 -13.02
C ALA A 332 -25.09 -7.27 -13.51
N GLU A 333 -24.91 -6.34 -14.45
CA GLU A 333 -26.04 -5.74 -15.16
C GLU A 333 -26.62 -6.82 -16.09
N ASP A 334 -27.92 -7.12 -15.91
CA ASP A 334 -28.69 -8.04 -16.77
C ASP A 334 -29.00 -7.43 -18.15
#